data_AF-A0A947S9I6-F1
#
_entry.id   AF-A0A947S9I6-F1
#
_cell.length_a   1.000
_cell.length_b   1.000
_cell.length_c   1.000
_cell.angle_alpha   90.00
_cell.angle_beta   90.00
_cell.angle_gamma   90.00
#
_symmetry.space_group_name_H-M   'P 1'
#
loop_
_entity.id
_entity.type
_entity.pdbx_description
1 polymer ?
#
loop_
_entity_poly.entity_id
_entity_poly.type
_entity_poly.pdbx_seq_one_letter_code
_entity_poly.pdbx_strand_id
1 'polypeptide(L)'
;MMFNLANLFRNLAIILNIAFNLFYFLLVARIISSWIAPDPFHRVVQIIYKLTDPILNLIKRLVPLQFGMIDFSPIIAFFLLEFLKNFIVGTLISISNKI
;
A
#
# COMPACT_ATOMS: atom_id res chain seq x y z
N MET A 1 14.14 -19.43 27.83
CA MET A 1 13.69 -18.45 26.82
C MET A 1 14.37 -18.81 25.51
N MET A 2 13.70 -19.57 24.64
CA MET A 2 14.25 -19.92 23.32
C MET A 2 13.50 -19.11 22.28
N PHE A 3 14.25 -18.34 21.48
CA PHE A 3 13.72 -17.67 20.30
C PHE A 3 13.10 -18.74 19.38
N ASN A 4 11.78 -18.74 19.27
CA ASN A 4 11.07 -19.67 18.40
C ASN A 4 10.95 -19.05 17.00
N LEU A 5 11.40 -19.78 15.99
CA LEU A 5 11.33 -19.38 14.59
C LEU A 5 9.89 -19.04 14.16
N ALA A 6 8.89 -19.75 14.67
CA ALA A 6 7.47 -19.43 14.49
C ALA A 6 7.14 -17.99 14.93
N ASN A 7 7.62 -17.57 16.11
CA ASN A 7 7.38 -16.22 16.62
C ASN A 7 8.05 -15.15 15.75
N LEU A 8 9.21 -15.43 15.15
CA LEU A 8 9.85 -14.51 14.21
C LEU A 8 8.98 -14.26 12.98
N PHE A 9 8.51 -15.33 12.32
CA PHE A 9 7.67 -15.21 11.13
C PHE A 9 6.34 -14.52 11.43
N ARG A 10 5.72 -14.82 12.57
CA ARG A 10 4.49 -14.14 13.01
C ARG A 10 4.71 -12.65 13.25
N ASN A 11 5.78 -12.27 13.95
CA ASN A 11 6.07 -10.87 14.23
C ASN A 11 6.42 -10.10 12.94
N LEU A 12 7.16 -10.73 12.02
CA LEU A 12 7.42 -10.16 10.70
C LEU A 12 6.12 -9.94 9.92
N ALA A 13 5.20 -10.92 9.93
CA ALA A 13 3.90 -10.79 9.29
C ALA A 13 3.09 -9.61 9.85
N ILE A 14 3.13 -9.39 11.17
CA ILE A 14 2.47 -8.25 11.83
C ILE A 14 3.05 -6.93 11.36
N ILE A 15 4.38 -6.79 11.34
CA ILE A 15 5.05 -5.56 10.88
C ILE A 15 4.70 -5.27 9.43
N LEU A 16 4.74 -6.27 8.55
CA LEU A 16 4.35 -6.12 7.16
C LEU A 16 2.87 -5.74 7.02
N ASN A 17 1.97 -6.35 7.79
CA ASN A 17 0.56 -6.00 7.81
C ASN A 17 0.33 -4.53 8.18
N ILE A 18 1.07 -4.01 9.18
CA ILE A 18 1.02 -2.59 9.55
C ILE A 18 1.51 -1.72 8.39
N ALA A 19 2.62 -2.07 7.73
CA ALA A 19 3.13 -1.33 6.59
C ALA A 19 2.14 -1.30 5.41
N PHE A 20 1.54 -2.43 5.08
CA PHE A 20 0.48 -2.51 4.06
C PHE A 20 -0.72 -1.64 4.42
N ASN A 21 -1.19 -1.68 5.68
CA ASN A 21 -2.31 -0.84 6.13
C ASN A 21 -1.97 0.66 6.10
N LEU A 22 -0.74 1.03 6.44
CA LEU A 22 -0.29 2.42 6.33
C LEU A 22 -0.35 2.90 4.88
N PHE A 23 0.13 2.07 3.95
CA PHE A 23 0.07 2.39 2.52
C PHE A 23 -1.37 2.41 1.98
N TYR A 24 -2.25 1.54 2.49
CA TYR A 24 -3.69 1.57 2.20
C TYR A 24 -4.28 2.95 2.52
N PHE A 25 -4.01 3.48 3.71
CA PHE A 25 -4.48 4.82 4.08
C PHE A 25 -3.86 5.93 3.24
N LEU A 26 -2.59 5.80 2.82
CA LEU A 26 -1.98 6.75 1.87
C LEU A 26 -2.69 6.75 0.52
N LEU A 27 -3.08 5.58 0.01
CA LEU A 27 -3.87 5.49 -1.23
C LEU A 27 -5.28 6.09 -1.05
N VAL A 28 -5.93 5.89 0.11
CA VAL A 28 -7.22 6.53 0.40
C VAL A 28 -7.06 8.05 0.37
N ALA A 29 -6.05 8.56 1.08
CA ALA A 29 -5.75 9.99 1.12
C ALA A 29 -5.40 10.54 -0.28
N ARG A 30 -4.75 9.75 -1.13
CA ARG A 30 -4.44 10.11 -2.52
C ARG A 30 -5.70 10.22 -3.38
N ILE A 31 -6.66 9.29 -3.24
CA ILE A 31 -7.96 9.37 -3.93
C ILE A 31 -8.75 10.59 -3.45
N ILE A 32 -8.79 10.83 -2.13
CA ILE A 32 -9.48 12.02 -1.59
C ILE A 32 -8.83 13.29 -2.14
N SER A 33 -7.50 13.37 -2.13
CA SER A 33 -6.75 14.53 -2.63
C SER A 33 -7.00 14.79 -4.13
N SER A 34 -7.22 13.75 -4.94
CA SER A 34 -7.54 13.95 -6.36
C SER A 34 -8.96 14.47 -6.60
N TRP A 35 -9.91 14.19 -5.70
CA TRP A 35 -11.29 14.67 -5.81
C TRP A 35 -11.48 16.10 -5.30
N ILE A 36 -10.87 16.44 -4.17
CA ILE A 36 -11.07 17.76 -3.54
C ILE A 36 -10.00 18.79 -3.92
N ALA A 37 -8.92 18.36 -4.58
CA ALA A 37 -7.80 19.20 -5.01
C ALA A 37 -7.28 20.17 -3.93
N PRO A 38 -6.76 19.65 -2.78
CA PRO A 38 -6.25 20.48 -1.70
C PRO A 38 -4.99 21.25 -2.12
N ASP A 39 -4.60 22.27 -1.35
CA ASP A 39 -3.40 23.08 -1.62
C ASP A 39 -2.14 22.21 -1.80
N PRO A 40 -1.50 22.21 -2.99
CA PRO A 40 -0.34 21.38 -3.29
C PRO A 40 0.91 21.77 -2.47
N PHE A 41 0.94 22.96 -1.85
CA PHE A 41 2.04 23.40 -1.00
C PHE A 41 1.94 22.86 0.42
N HIS A 42 0.81 22.24 0.79
CA HIS A 42 0.65 21.64 2.10
C HIS A 42 1.54 20.40 2.27
N ARG A 43 2.38 20.37 3.32
CA ARG A 43 3.40 19.31 3.51
C ARG A 43 2.82 17.90 3.53
N VAL A 44 1.64 17.72 4.13
CA VAL A 44 0.97 16.40 4.18
C VAL A 44 0.59 15.92 2.79
N VAL A 45 0.09 16.81 1.92
CA VAL A 45 -0.25 16.49 0.53
C VAL A 45 1.02 16.08 -0.21
N GLN A 46 2.11 16.83 -0.07
CA GLN A 46 3.39 16.49 -0.69
C GLN A 46 3.92 15.12 -0.24
N ILE A 47 3.80 14.78 1.04
CA ILE A 47 4.20 13.47 1.56
C ILE A 47 3.36 12.36 0.92
N ILE A 48 2.03 12.52 0.85
CA ILE A 48 1.15 11.55 0.20
C ILE A 48 1.58 11.35 -1.25
N TYR A 49 1.81 12.43 -1.98
CA TYR A 49 2.21 12.35 -3.39
C TYR A 49 3.56 11.68 -3.56
N LYS A 50 4.57 12.12 -2.78
CA LYS A 50 5.91 11.55 -2.81
C LYS A 50 5.96 10.06 -2.51
N LEU A 51 5.13 9.57 -1.58
CA LEU A 51 5.08 8.16 -1.20
C LEU A 51 4.28 7.31 -2.19
N THR A 52 3.22 7.87 -2.80
CA THR A 52 2.34 7.12 -3.72
C THR A 52 2.80 7.17 -5.18
N ASP A 53 3.41 8.27 -5.62
CA ASP A 53 3.78 8.52 -7.02
C ASP A 53 4.69 7.46 -7.65
N PRO A 54 5.75 6.93 -6.99
CA PRO A 54 6.60 5.91 -7.60
C PRO A 54 5.81 4.68 -8.07
N ILE A 55 4.85 4.24 -7.26
CA ILE A 55 4.00 3.07 -7.55
C ILE A 55 2.94 3.44 -8.59
N LEU A 56 2.26 4.58 -8.42
CA LEU A 56 1.22 5.01 -9.35
C LEU A 56 1.78 5.32 -10.74
N ASN A 57 2.97 5.91 -10.84
CA ASN A 57 3.63 6.19 -12.11
C ASN A 57 4.05 4.91 -12.83
N LEU A 58 4.45 3.86 -12.09
CA LEU A 58 4.70 2.55 -12.70
C LEU A 58 3.40 1.96 -13.27
N ILE A 59 2.30 2.02 -12.51
CA ILE A 59 0.99 1.55 -12.97
C ILE A 59 0.54 2.30 -14.23
N LYS A 60 0.66 3.63 -14.25
CA LYS A 60 0.30 4.48 -15.40
C LYS A 60 1.06 4.14 -16.67
N ARG A 61 2.34 3.75 -16.53
CA ARG A 61 3.16 3.33 -17.67
C ARG A 61 2.68 2.02 -18.28
N LEU A 62 2.10 1.13 -17.48
CA LEU A 62 1.59 -0.16 -17.93
C LEU A 62 0.16 -0.06 -18.44
N VAL A 63 -0.68 0.71 -17.75
CA VAL A 63 -2.09 0.89 -18.08
C VAL A 63 -2.42 2.39 -18.02
N PRO A 64 -2.65 3.05 -19.16
CA PRO A 64 -3.00 4.46 -19.18
C PRO A 64 -4.46 4.65 -18.71
N LEU A 65 -4.66 4.75 -17.40
CA LEU A 65 -5.97 4.92 -16.75
C LEU A 65 -6.30 6.37 -16.38
N GLN A 66 -5.84 7.31 -17.18
CA GLN A 66 -6.10 8.74 -16.96
C GLN A 66 -7.20 9.19 -17.89
N PHE A 67 -8.34 9.60 -17.32
CA PHE A 67 -9.45 10.18 -18.06
C PHE A 67 -9.58 11.66 -17.71
N GLY A 68 -9.05 12.52 -18.58
CA GLY A 68 -8.93 13.95 -18.31
C GLY A 68 -8.03 14.19 -17.10
N MET A 69 -8.55 14.88 -16.08
CA MET A 69 -7.81 15.16 -14.83
C MET A 69 -7.94 14.06 -13.77
N ILE A 70 -8.79 13.05 -13.99
CA ILE A 70 -9.06 12.00 -13.02
C ILE A 70 -8.11 10.83 -13.25
N ASP A 71 -7.41 10.48 -12.17
CA ASP A 71 -6.44 9.39 -12.12
C ASP A 71 -7.05 8.16 -11.45
N PHE A 72 -7.32 7.10 -12.22
CA PHE A 72 -7.85 5.83 -11.71
C PHE A 72 -6.75 4.81 -11.34
N SER A 73 -5.48 5.14 -11.53
CA SER A 73 -4.34 4.31 -11.13
C SER A 73 -4.36 3.90 -9.64
N PRO A 74 -4.80 4.77 -8.69
CA PRO A 74 -4.94 4.38 -7.29
C PRO A 74 -5.85 3.18 -7.06
N ILE A 75 -6.89 2.99 -7.89
CA ILE A 75 -7.80 1.85 -7.76
C ILE A 75 -7.07 0.54 -8.09
N ILE A 76 -6.30 0.51 -9.17
CA ILE A 76 -5.44 -0.64 -9.47
C ILE A 76 -4.44 -0.87 -8.33
N ALA A 77 -3.83 0.20 -7.83
CA ALA A 77 -2.89 0.10 -6.72
C ALA A 77 -3.54 -0.52 -5.48
N PHE A 78 -4.81 -0.17 -5.17
CA PHE A 78 -5.57 -0.77 -4.08
C PHE A 78 -5.72 -2.28 -4.23
N PHE A 79 -6.17 -2.74 -5.40
CA PHE A 79 -6.33 -4.18 -5.65
C PHE A 79 -5.01 -4.94 -5.55
N LEU A 80 -3.94 -4.38 -6.14
CA LEU A 80 -2.61 -4.98 -6.06
C LEU A 80 -2.10 -5.01 -4.62
N LEU A 81 -2.32 -3.94 -3.86
CA LEU A 81 -1.91 -3.84 -2.46
C LEU A 81 -2.60 -4.90 -1.60
N GLU A 82 -3.93 -5.03 -1.69
CA GLU A 82 -4.68 -6.01 -0.92
C GLU A 82 -4.32 -7.45 -1.33
N PHE A 83 -4.11 -7.70 -2.63
CA PHE A 83 -3.62 -8.99 -3.10
C PHE A 83 -2.25 -9.32 -2.49
N LEU A 84 -1.28 -8.40 -2.59
CA LEU A 84 0.08 -8.60 -2.06
C LEU A 84 0.09 -8.77 -0.55
N LYS A 85 -0.70 -7.95 0.17
CA LYS A 85 -0.87 -8.07 1.62
C LYS A 85 -1.37 -9.44 2.00
N ASN A 86 -2.49 -9.88 1.42
CA ASN A 86 -3.09 -11.17 1.74
C ASN A 86 -2.15 -12.33 1.39
N PHE A 87 -1.49 -12.26 0.24
CA PHE A 87 -0.54 -13.27 -0.18
C PHE A 87 0.67 -13.34 0.77
N ILE A 88 1.36 -12.22 1.03
CA ILE A 88 2.61 -12.18 1.80
C ILE A 88 2.33 -12.43 3.29
N VAL A 89 1.43 -11.65 3.89
CA VAL A 89 1.11 -11.76 5.33
C VAL A 89 0.46 -13.11 5.60
N GLY A 90 -0.50 -13.53 4.77
CA GLY A 90 -1.16 -14.82 4.93
C GLY A 90 -0.18 -16.00 4.82
N THR A 91 0.76 -15.94 3.87
CA THR A 91 1.79 -16.98 3.73
C THR A 91 2.71 -17.02 4.95
N LEU A 92 3.17 -15.88 5.45
CA LEU A 92 4.05 -15.83 6.63
C LEU A 92 3.37 -16.38 7.89
N ILE A 93 2.09 -16.05 8.10
CA ILE A 93 1.29 -16.59 9.21
C ILE A 93 1.09 -18.09 9.03
N SER A 94 0.78 -18.55 7.82
CA SER A 94 0.60 -19.97 7.51
C SER A 94 1.87 -20.78 7.79
N ILE A 95 3.04 -20.28 7.37
CA ILE A 95 4.34 -20.90 7.67
C ILE A 95 4.57 -20.95 9.17
N SER A 96 4.37 -19.82 9.87
CA SER A 96 4.51 -19.74 11.33
C SER A 96 3.64 -20.74 12.08
N ASN A 97 2.48 -21.12 11.56
CA ASN A 97 1.58 -22.06 12.21
C ASN A 97 1.94 -23.53 11.96
N LYS A 98 2.82 -23.80 10.98
CA LYS A 98 3.23 -25.16 10.57
C LYS A 98 4.57 -25.60 11.18
N ILE A 99 5.39 -24.65 11.60
CA ILE A 99 6.71 -24.88 12.23
C ILE A 99 6.63 -24.69 13.73
#